data_AF-A0A8D8PT99-F1
#
_entry.id   AF-A0A8D8PT99-F1
#
_cell.length_a   1.000
_cell.length_b   1.000
_cell.length_c   1.000
_cell.angle_alpha   90.00
_cell.angle_beta   90.00
_cell.angle_gamma   90.00
#
_symmetry.space_group_name_H-M   'P 1'
#
loop_
_entity.id
_entity.type
_entity.pdbx_description
1 polymer ?
#
loop_
_entity_poly.entity_id
_entity_poly.type
_entity_poly.pdbx_seq_one_letter_code
_entity_poly.pdbx_strand_id
1 'polypeptide(L)'
;DKIMRSHFSKVGASNWPYISDILRERQALTLVDSSFVMTNSIAHAPNVLDVGGLHIKPGQPLTKDIGNFVSSFAEHGIIYFAMGTYINADLLGDWRVERLIRLFGTLKQGVLWKTDSPELKDRLPSNVKISNWFPQNDILAHSSCRLFITHGGVHSAFESIYHAVPMLIIPVFA
;
A
#
# COMPACT_ATOMS: atom_id res chain seq x y z
N ASP A 1 10.34 -5.76 25.94
CA ASP A 1 10.08 -6.09 27.36
C ASP A 1 9.96 -4.89 28.30
N LYS A 2 10.98 -4.03 28.43
CA LYS A 2 10.98 -2.93 29.40
C LYS A 2 9.74 -2.02 29.30
N ILE A 3 9.41 -1.56 28.09
CA ILE A 3 8.23 -0.72 27.80
C ILE A 3 6.94 -1.46 28.18
N MET A 4 6.84 -2.74 27.83
CA MET A 4 5.63 -3.53 28.04
C MET A 4 5.38 -3.72 29.54
N ARG A 5 6.41 -4.06 30.32
CA ARG A 5 6.30 -4.21 31.78
C ARG A 5 6.08 -2.88 32.51
N SER A 6 6.68 -1.78 32.05
CA SER A 6 6.49 -0.47 32.69
C SER A 6 5.09 0.11 32.47
N HIS A 7 4.51 -0.08 31.29
CA HIS A 7 3.22 0.53 30.94
C HIS A 7 2.01 -0.39 31.13
N PHE A 8 2.20 -1.71 31.14
CA PHE A 8 1.11 -2.69 31.22
C PHE A 8 1.13 -3.52 32.52
N SER A 9 1.89 -3.09 33.54
CA SER A 9 1.92 -3.75 34.86
C SER A 9 0.53 -3.91 35.48
N LYS A 10 -0.36 -2.92 35.30
CA LYS A 10 -1.75 -2.94 35.77
C LYS A 10 -2.62 -4.05 35.17
N VAL A 11 -2.24 -4.59 34.01
CA VAL A 11 -2.93 -5.73 33.37
C VAL A 11 -2.14 -7.04 33.52
N GLY A 12 -1.19 -7.08 34.46
CA GLY A 12 -0.45 -8.29 34.81
C GLY A 12 0.82 -8.54 34.00
N ALA A 13 1.28 -7.57 33.19
CA ALA A 13 2.49 -7.72 32.37
C ALA A 13 3.76 -8.05 33.17
N SER A 14 3.80 -7.72 34.47
CA SER A 14 4.88 -8.08 35.38
C SER A 14 5.07 -9.60 35.52
N ASN A 15 4.00 -10.39 35.32
CA ASN A 15 4.01 -11.84 35.47
C ASN A 15 4.08 -12.58 34.12
N TRP A 16 4.07 -11.87 32.99
CA TRP A 16 4.17 -12.52 31.69
C TRP A 16 5.60 -13.03 31.44
N PRO A 17 5.77 -14.10 30.62
CA PRO A 17 7.08 -14.54 30.19
C PRO A 17 7.83 -13.43 29.45
N TYR A 18 9.16 -13.44 29.47
CA TYR A 18 9.93 -12.49 28.66
C TYR A 18 9.72 -12.80 27.17
N ILE A 19 9.67 -11.75 26.32
CA ILE A 19 9.50 -11.96 24.87
C ILE A 19 10.64 -12.80 24.32
N SER A 20 11.86 -12.64 24.84
CA SER A 20 13.02 -13.48 24.49
C SER A 20 12.77 -14.96 24.73
N ASP A 21 12.13 -15.31 25.85
CA ASP A 21 11.89 -16.70 26.24
C ASP A 21 10.76 -17.29 25.40
N ILE A 22 9.75 -16.47 25.08
CA ILE A 22 8.68 -16.86 24.16
C ILE A 22 9.26 -17.18 22.78
N LEU A 23 10.10 -16.29 22.25
CA LEU A 23 10.71 -16.44 20.92
C LEU A 23 11.71 -17.60 20.86
N ARG A 24 12.45 -17.87 21.95
CA ARG A 24 13.47 -18.93 21.97
C ARG A 24 12.92 -20.32 22.30
N GLU A 25 12.01 -20.40 23.26
CA GLU A 25 11.67 -21.68 23.91
C GLU A 25 10.22 -22.09 23.72
N ARG A 26 9.33 -21.17 23.31
CA ARG A 26 7.88 -21.42 23.26
C ARG A 26 7.26 -21.12 21.90
N GLN A 27 8.07 -20.82 20.89
CA GLN A 27 7.59 -20.53 19.55
C GLN A 27 7.42 -21.81 18.73
N ALA A 28 6.21 -22.37 18.77
CA ALA A 28 5.85 -23.55 17.99
C ALA A 28 5.73 -23.28 16.47
N LEU A 29 5.35 -22.04 16.09
CA LEU A 29 5.17 -21.63 14.71
C LEU A 29 5.42 -20.11 14.55
N THR A 30 6.06 -19.74 13.45
CA THR A 30 6.21 -18.35 12.99
C THR A 30 5.60 -18.23 11.61
N LEU A 31 4.62 -17.35 11.47
CA LEU A 31 4.07 -16.98 10.17
C LEU A 31 4.75 -15.68 9.73
N VAL A 32 5.37 -15.70 8.55
CA VAL A 32 6.12 -14.57 8.01
C VAL A 32 5.41 -14.06 6.78
N ASP A 33 5.07 -12.77 6.72
CA ASP A 33 4.49 -12.13 5.53
C ASP A 33 5.59 -11.91 4.47
N SER A 34 6.06 -13.02 3.90
CA SER A 34 7.10 -13.07 2.88
C SER A 34 6.75 -14.12 1.83
N SER A 35 7.38 -14.02 0.66
CA SER A 35 7.22 -14.99 -0.41
C SER A 35 8.46 -14.95 -1.30
N PHE A 36 8.87 -16.12 -1.77
CA PHE A 36 9.96 -16.26 -2.75
C PHE A 36 9.71 -15.48 -4.06
N VAL A 37 8.46 -15.06 -4.32
CA VAL A 37 8.11 -14.21 -5.47
C VAL A 37 8.65 -12.79 -5.32
N MET A 38 8.76 -12.29 -4.08
CA MET A 38 9.21 -10.93 -3.79
C MET A 38 10.64 -10.86 -3.26
N THR A 39 11.07 -11.88 -2.50
CA THR A 39 12.34 -11.89 -1.79
C THR A 39 13.19 -13.08 -2.20
N ASN A 40 14.48 -13.01 -1.90
CA ASN A 40 15.37 -14.15 -2.09
C ASN A 40 14.87 -15.37 -1.30
N SER A 41 15.03 -16.56 -1.89
CA SER A 41 14.82 -17.80 -1.15
C SER A 41 15.84 -17.90 -0.02
N ILE A 42 15.35 -18.07 1.20
CA ILE A 42 16.19 -18.26 2.39
C ILE A 42 15.82 -19.57 3.08
N ALA A 43 16.80 -20.19 3.74
CA ALA A 43 16.55 -21.39 4.52
C ALA A 43 15.87 -21.00 5.84
N HIS A 44 14.66 -21.51 6.05
CA HIS A 44 13.88 -21.29 7.27
C HIS A 44 14.08 -22.44 8.26
N ALA A 45 13.95 -22.13 9.56
CA ALA A 45 13.78 -23.18 10.56
C ALA A 45 12.46 -23.94 10.31
N PRO A 46 12.33 -25.21 10.71
CA PRO A 46 11.14 -26.02 10.39
C PRO A 46 9.81 -25.45 10.88
N ASN A 47 9.84 -24.58 11.89
CA ASN A 47 8.68 -23.91 12.47
C ASN A 47 8.37 -22.54 11.84
N VAL A 48 9.02 -22.16 10.72
CA VAL A 48 8.79 -20.87 10.07
C VAL A 48 8.13 -21.11 8.71
N LEU A 49 6.97 -20.48 8.51
CA LEU A 49 6.17 -20.59 7.28
C LEU A 49 5.96 -19.21 6.66
N ASP A 50 6.28 -19.10 5.38
CA ASP A 50 5.97 -17.95 4.55
C ASP A 50 4.49 -17.94 4.17
N VAL A 51 3.81 -16.85 4.49
CA VAL A 51 2.38 -16.61 4.25
C VAL A 51 2.14 -15.26 3.58
N GLY A 52 3.05 -14.86 2.68
CA GLY A 52 2.96 -13.62 1.93
C GLY A 52 1.62 -13.44 1.22
N GLY A 53 0.99 -12.28 1.42
CA GLY A 53 -0.22 -11.90 0.68
C GLY A 53 -1.54 -12.40 1.27
N LEU A 54 -1.58 -12.82 2.54
CA LEU A 54 -2.83 -13.20 3.22
C LEU A 54 -3.92 -12.12 3.23
N HIS A 55 -3.56 -10.85 3.05
CA HIS A 55 -4.50 -9.73 3.03
C HIS A 55 -5.22 -9.55 1.68
N ILE A 56 -4.70 -10.14 0.60
CA ILE A 56 -5.17 -9.90 -0.76
C ILE A 56 -6.50 -10.64 -0.99
N LYS A 57 -7.41 -10.01 -1.71
CA LYS A 57 -8.74 -10.57 -2.03
C LYS A 57 -9.02 -10.50 -3.53
N PRO A 58 -9.89 -11.35 -4.08
CA PRO A 58 -10.44 -11.14 -5.41
C PRO A 58 -11.07 -9.75 -5.53
N GLY A 59 -10.79 -9.07 -6.64
CA GLY A 59 -11.31 -7.73 -6.90
C GLY A 59 -12.83 -7.67 -6.85
N GLN A 60 -13.36 -6.64 -6.20
CA GLN A 60 -14.78 -6.33 -6.18
C GLN A 60 -15.10 -5.20 -7.18
N PRO A 61 -16.37 -5.07 -7.61
CA PRO A 61 -16.79 -3.94 -8.43
C PRO A 61 -16.48 -2.60 -7.75
N LEU A 62 -15.94 -1.67 -8.53
CA LEU A 62 -15.67 -0.31 -8.04
C LEU A 62 -16.99 0.42 -7.72
N THR A 63 -16.95 1.32 -6.75
CA THR A 63 -18.09 2.20 -6.45
C THR A 63 -18.44 3.05 -7.67
N LYS A 64 -19.70 3.48 -7.79
CA LYS A 64 -20.18 4.23 -8.97
C LYS A 64 -19.33 5.47 -9.28
N ASP A 65 -18.88 6.21 -8.26
CA ASP A 65 -18.04 7.40 -8.43
C ASP A 65 -16.67 7.06 -9.05
N ILE A 66 -15.97 6.05 -8.53
CA ILE A 66 -14.67 5.63 -9.05
C ILE A 66 -14.84 4.95 -10.42
N GLY A 67 -15.85 4.09 -10.55
CA GLY A 67 -16.15 3.36 -11.78
C GLY A 67 -16.47 4.28 -12.95
N ASN A 68 -17.23 5.36 -12.72
CA ASN A 68 -17.52 6.36 -13.75
C ASN A 68 -16.25 7.08 -14.22
N PHE A 69 -15.37 7.46 -13.29
CA PHE A 69 -14.08 8.06 -13.62
C PHE A 69 -13.20 7.09 -14.40
N VAL A 70 -13.07 5.84 -13.94
CA VAL A 70 -12.26 4.82 -14.65
C VAL A 70 -12.81 4.59 -16.07
N SER A 71 -14.14 4.58 -16.23
CA SER A 71 -14.79 4.40 -17.53
C SER A 71 -14.53 5.54 -18.50
N SER A 72 -14.39 6.80 -18.04
CA SER A 72 -14.07 7.93 -18.94
C SER A 72 -12.67 7.85 -19.54
N PHE A 73 -11.80 6.98 -19.01
CA PHE A 73 -10.46 6.71 -19.51
C PHE A 73 -10.29 5.29 -20.07
N ALA A 74 -11.38 4.63 -20.47
CA ALA A 74 -11.35 3.22 -20.93
C ALA A 74 -10.35 2.95 -22.08
N GLU A 75 -10.14 3.93 -22.97
CA GLU A 75 -9.20 3.81 -24.10
C GLU A 75 -7.73 3.67 -23.63
N HIS A 76 -7.32 4.48 -22.65
CA HIS A 76 -5.92 4.55 -22.22
C HIS A 76 -5.66 3.89 -20.86
N GLY A 77 -6.72 3.59 -20.12
CA GLY A 77 -6.68 3.07 -18.77
C GLY A 77 -6.37 4.13 -17.71
N ILE A 78 -6.06 3.66 -16.51
CA ILE A 78 -5.76 4.49 -15.35
C ILE A 78 -4.41 4.14 -14.72
N ILE A 79 -3.85 5.13 -14.06
CA ILE A 79 -2.67 5.03 -13.20
C ILE A 79 -3.15 5.22 -11.76
N TYR A 80 -2.79 4.31 -10.88
CA TYR A 80 -3.01 4.46 -9.45
C TYR A 80 -1.73 4.99 -8.79
N PHE A 81 -1.83 6.09 -8.05
CA PHE A 81 -0.71 6.71 -7.33
C PHE A 81 -1.02 6.71 -5.83
N ALA A 82 -0.28 5.92 -5.04
CA ALA A 82 -0.45 5.87 -3.59
C ALA A 82 0.87 5.62 -2.85
N MET A 83 1.25 6.54 -1.95
CA MET A 83 2.50 6.48 -1.18
C MET A 83 2.30 5.93 0.24
N GLY A 84 1.28 5.08 0.43
CA GLY A 84 0.93 4.52 1.73
C GLY A 84 0.09 5.47 2.59
N THR A 85 0.03 5.19 3.89
CA THR A 85 -0.80 5.96 4.84
C THR A 85 -0.12 7.23 5.31
N TYR A 86 1.19 7.18 5.54
CA TYR A 86 1.95 8.27 6.15
C TYR A 86 2.33 9.38 5.20
N ILE A 87 2.46 9.11 3.90
CA ILE A 87 2.93 10.11 2.93
C ILE A 87 1.74 10.64 2.15
N ASN A 88 1.43 11.90 2.43
CA ASN A 88 0.45 12.71 1.71
C ASN A 88 1.16 13.81 0.91
N ALA A 89 0.39 14.58 0.14
CA ALA A 89 0.95 15.65 -0.69
C ALA A 89 1.70 16.71 0.14
N ASP A 90 1.24 17.02 1.35
CA ASP A 90 1.86 18.01 2.24
C ASP A 90 3.33 17.65 2.56
N LEU A 91 3.61 16.38 2.79
CA LEU A 91 4.97 15.87 3.04
C LEU A 91 5.87 15.90 1.80
N LEU A 92 5.29 15.89 0.59
CA LEU A 92 6.06 16.03 -0.65
C LEU A 92 6.54 17.47 -0.85
N GLY A 93 5.84 18.44 -0.26
CA GLY A 93 6.07 19.88 -0.41
C GLY A 93 5.56 20.43 -1.74
N ASP A 94 5.13 21.70 -1.71
CA ASP A 94 4.40 22.35 -2.82
C ASP A 94 5.07 22.22 -4.19
N TRP A 95 6.40 22.35 -4.23
CA TRP A 95 7.14 22.28 -5.49
C TRP A 95 7.06 20.91 -6.17
N ARG A 96 7.03 19.81 -5.39
CA ARG A 96 6.89 18.44 -5.93
C ARG A 96 5.46 18.19 -6.33
N VAL A 97 4.50 18.61 -5.50
CA VAL A 97 3.07 18.48 -5.78
C VAL A 97 2.71 19.19 -7.08
N GLU A 98 3.18 20.42 -7.27
CA GLU A 98 2.95 21.18 -8.51
C GLU A 98 3.54 20.48 -9.75
N ARG A 99 4.73 19.89 -9.63
CA ARG A 99 5.32 19.09 -10.72
C ARG A 99 4.53 17.83 -11.01
N LEU A 100 4.05 17.13 -10.00
CA LEU A 100 3.21 15.94 -10.16
C LEU A 100 1.89 16.30 -10.83
N ILE A 101 1.22 17.37 -10.40
CA ILE A 101 -0.01 17.87 -11.03
C ILE A 101 0.23 18.16 -12.52
N ARG A 102 1.28 18.93 -12.84
CA ARG A 102 1.63 19.24 -14.24
C ARG A 102 1.93 17.99 -15.06
N LEU A 103 2.73 17.08 -14.51
CA LEU A 103 3.08 15.81 -15.15
C LEU A 103 1.84 14.97 -15.42
N PHE A 104 0.98 14.78 -14.42
CA PHE A 104 -0.24 13.99 -14.58
C PHE A 104 -1.19 14.62 -15.60
N GLY A 105 -1.26 15.95 -15.66
CA GLY A 105 -2.07 16.66 -16.65
C GLY A 105 -1.63 16.47 -18.11
N THR A 106 -0.40 16.02 -18.38
CA THR A 106 0.04 15.71 -19.75
C THR A 106 -0.27 14.27 -20.18
N LEU A 107 -0.71 13.42 -19.25
CA LEU A 107 -1.01 12.03 -19.52
C LEU A 107 -2.41 11.87 -20.12
N LYS A 108 -2.56 10.86 -20.98
CA LYS A 108 -3.86 10.49 -21.54
C LYS A 108 -4.67 9.58 -20.61
N GLN A 109 -4.00 8.97 -19.63
CA GLN A 109 -4.59 8.12 -18.61
C GLN A 109 -5.28 8.95 -17.53
N GLY A 110 -6.31 8.37 -16.92
CA GLY A 110 -6.85 8.88 -15.65
C GLY A 110 -5.89 8.55 -14.51
N VAL A 111 -5.68 9.47 -13.59
CA VAL A 111 -4.81 9.29 -12.42
C VAL A 111 -5.67 9.31 -11.16
N LEU A 112 -5.68 8.18 -10.45
CA LEU A 112 -6.25 8.06 -9.11
C LEU A 112 -5.14 8.30 -8.09
N TRP A 113 -5.12 9.47 -7.45
CA TRP A 113 -4.08 9.86 -6.50
C TRP A 113 -4.60 9.82 -5.06
N LYS A 114 -4.15 8.83 -4.28
CA LYS A 114 -4.43 8.76 -2.84
C LYS A 114 -3.69 9.90 -2.11
N THR A 115 -4.42 10.88 -1.60
CA THR A 115 -3.90 11.95 -0.73
C THR A 115 -5.02 12.59 0.09
N ASP A 116 -4.68 13.08 1.27
CA ASP A 116 -5.60 13.79 2.18
C ASP A 116 -5.31 15.30 2.14
N SER A 117 -5.51 15.89 0.96
CA SER A 117 -5.12 17.27 0.65
C SER A 117 -6.25 17.95 -0.14
N PRO A 118 -7.36 18.33 0.54
CA PRO A 118 -8.56 18.88 -0.12
C PRO A 118 -8.30 20.20 -0.86
N GLU A 119 -7.30 20.97 -0.45
CA GLU A 119 -6.85 22.22 -1.07
C GLU A 119 -6.29 22.04 -2.48
N LEU A 120 -5.94 20.81 -2.87
CA LEU A 120 -5.48 20.54 -4.23
C LEU A 120 -6.63 20.51 -5.25
N LYS A 121 -7.89 20.33 -4.82
CA LYS A 121 -9.04 20.09 -5.71
C LYS A 121 -9.18 21.13 -6.83
N ASP A 122 -8.93 22.40 -6.52
CA ASP A 122 -9.08 23.51 -7.48
C ASP A 122 -7.92 23.62 -8.47
N ARG A 123 -6.83 22.85 -8.25
CA ARG A 123 -5.61 22.85 -9.07
C ARG A 123 -5.49 21.59 -9.92
N LEU A 124 -6.39 20.61 -9.77
CA LEU A 124 -6.27 19.32 -10.44
C LEU A 124 -6.69 19.40 -11.92
N PRO A 125 -5.90 18.80 -12.84
CA PRO A 125 -6.36 18.53 -14.19
C PRO A 125 -7.59 17.61 -14.19
N SER A 126 -8.39 17.66 -15.25
CA SER A 126 -9.62 16.86 -15.37
C SER A 126 -9.38 15.35 -15.36
N ASN A 127 -8.16 14.90 -15.69
CA ASN A 127 -7.75 13.51 -15.64
C ASN A 127 -7.16 13.08 -14.29
N VAL A 128 -7.20 13.91 -13.25
CA VAL A 128 -6.69 13.56 -11.91
C VAL A 128 -7.84 13.59 -10.91
N LYS A 129 -8.02 12.47 -10.19
CA LYS A 129 -8.97 12.36 -9.08
C LYS A 129 -8.24 12.01 -7.81
N ILE A 130 -8.44 12.82 -6.77
CA ILE A 130 -7.88 12.59 -5.44
C ILE A 130 -8.92 12.01 -4.47
N SER A 131 -8.45 11.25 -3.50
CA SER A 131 -9.23 10.81 -2.34
C SER A 131 -8.28 10.47 -1.19
N ASN A 132 -8.72 10.69 0.05
CA ASN A 132 -7.98 10.24 1.23
C ASN A 132 -7.96 8.71 1.34
N TRP A 133 -8.97 8.05 0.75
CA TRP A 133 -9.12 6.60 0.72
C TRP A 133 -9.59 6.11 -0.64
N PHE A 134 -9.00 5.00 -1.08
CA PHE A 134 -9.37 4.27 -2.28
C PHE A 134 -9.40 2.76 -1.96
N PRO A 135 -10.29 1.98 -2.58
CA PRO A 135 -10.26 0.52 -2.49
C PRO A 135 -9.09 -0.02 -3.33
N GLN A 136 -7.86 0.05 -2.79
CA GLN A 136 -6.62 -0.25 -3.52
C GLN A 136 -6.65 -1.62 -4.20
N ASN A 137 -7.00 -2.68 -3.45
CA ASN A 137 -7.12 -4.03 -4.00
C ASN A 137 -8.05 -4.09 -5.23
N ASP A 138 -9.20 -3.41 -5.18
CA ASP A 138 -10.19 -3.44 -6.25
C ASP A 138 -9.75 -2.60 -7.45
N ILE A 139 -9.03 -1.50 -7.22
CA ILE A 139 -8.42 -0.69 -8.29
C ILE A 139 -7.33 -1.48 -8.99
N LEU A 140 -6.45 -2.15 -8.24
CA LEU A 140 -5.38 -2.97 -8.81
C LEU A 140 -5.95 -4.18 -9.56
N ALA A 141 -7.05 -4.77 -9.08
CA ALA A 141 -7.75 -5.84 -9.78
C ALA A 141 -8.49 -5.40 -11.06
N HIS A 142 -8.71 -4.10 -11.24
CA HIS A 142 -9.49 -3.59 -12.36
C HIS A 142 -8.68 -3.63 -13.67
N SER A 143 -9.24 -4.16 -14.76
CA SER A 143 -8.54 -4.35 -16.04
C SER A 143 -8.00 -3.07 -16.68
N SER A 144 -8.60 -1.92 -16.36
CA SER A 144 -8.12 -0.60 -16.78
C SER A 144 -6.88 -0.11 -16.02
N CYS A 145 -6.51 -0.71 -14.89
CA CYS A 145 -5.31 -0.30 -14.15
C CYS A 145 -4.05 -0.71 -14.93
N ARG A 146 -3.27 0.27 -15.37
CA ARG A 146 -2.08 0.05 -16.21
C ARG A 146 -0.77 0.21 -15.47
N LEU A 147 -0.76 0.95 -14.38
CA LEU A 147 0.44 1.25 -13.61
C LEU A 147 0.05 1.59 -12.17
N PHE A 148 0.81 1.04 -11.23
CA PHE A 148 0.77 1.44 -9.83
C PHE A 148 2.05 2.19 -9.47
N ILE A 149 1.94 3.49 -9.22
CA ILE A 149 3.03 4.28 -8.67
C ILE A 149 2.93 4.23 -7.14
N THR A 150 3.93 3.65 -6.48
CA THR A 150 3.88 3.35 -5.06
C THR A 150 5.21 3.57 -4.37
N HIS A 151 5.18 3.67 -3.04
CA HIS A 151 6.38 3.70 -2.22
C HIS A 151 7.06 2.33 -2.04
N GLY A 152 6.42 1.25 -2.50
CA GLY A 152 6.97 -0.11 -2.42
C GLY A 152 6.76 -0.80 -1.07
N GLY A 153 5.80 -0.35 -0.26
CA GLY A 153 5.42 -1.07 0.95
C GLY A 153 5.02 -2.52 0.66
N VAL A 154 5.41 -3.45 1.52
CA VAL A 154 5.30 -4.91 1.31
C VAL A 154 3.88 -5.34 0.90
N HIS A 155 2.85 -4.85 1.60
CA HIS A 155 1.46 -5.19 1.29
C HIS A 155 1.00 -4.67 -0.07
N SER A 156 1.41 -3.45 -0.43
CA SER A 156 1.11 -2.84 -1.74
C SER A 156 1.81 -3.57 -2.87
N ALA A 157 3.06 -3.99 -2.66
CA ALA A 157 3.81 -4.77 -3.64
C ALA A 157 3.14 -6.13 -3.88
N PHE A 158 2.73 -6.82 -2.82
CA PHE A 158 2.00 -8.07 -2.90
C PHE A 158 0.70 -7.95 -3.70
N GLU A 159 -0.13 -6.95 -3.41
CA GLU A 159 -1.38 -6.71 -4.17
C GLU A 159 -1.11 -6.45 -5.65
N SER A 160 -0.09 -5.65 -5.98
CA SER A 160 0.26 -5.35 -7.37
C SER A 160 0.74 -6.57 -8.13
N ILE A 161 1.56 -7.41 -7.49
CA ILE A 161 2.05 -8.67 -8.07
C ILE A 161 0.89 -9.63 -8.29
N TYR A 162 0.02 -9.80 -7.29
CA TYR A 162 -1.14 -10.69 -7.36
C TYR A 162 -2.09 -10.31 -8.51
N HIS A 163 -2.36 -9.01 -8.69
CA HIS A 163 -3.22 -8.51 -9.76
C HIS A 163 -2.47 -8.21 -11.07
N ALA A 164 -1.18 -8.57 -11.16
CA ALA A 164 -0.32 -8.38 -12.33
C ALA A 164 -0.24 -6.93 -12.87
N VAL A 165 -0.30 -5.95 -11.97
CA VAL A 165 -0.13 -4.53 -12.31
C VAL A 165 1.34 -4.14 -12.18
N PRO A 166 1.98 -3.58 -13.22
CA PRO A 166 3.37 -3.12 -13.12
C PRO A 166 3.49 -1.96 -12.15
N MET A 167 4.62 -1.90 -11.44
CA MET A 167 4.89 -0.87 -10.43
C MET A 167 5.98 0.11 -10.88
N LEU A 168 5.78 1.39 -10.58
CA LEU A 168 6.85 2.37 -10.48
C LEU A 168 7.08 2.67 -9.00
N ILE A 169 8.21 2.21 -8.47
CA ILE A 169 8.52 2.33 -7.04
C ILE A 169 9.31 3.60 -6.77
N ILE A 170 8.82 4.44 -5.85
CA ILE A 170 9.48 5.63 -5.34
C ILE A 170 9.72 5.45 -3.84
N PRO A 171 10.88 4.92 -3.42
CA PRO A 171 11.16 4.70 -2.00
C PRO A 171 11.19 6.01 -1.21
N VAL A 172 10.70 5.97 0.02
CA VAL A 172 10.43 7.15 0.86
C VAL A 172 10.86 7.00 2.32
N PHE A 173 11.16 5.78 2.76
CA PHE A 173 11.76 5.48 4.06
C PHE A 173 13.04 4.70 3.82
N ALA A 174 14.13 5.09 4.50
CA ALA A 174 15.42 4.44 4.50
C ALA A 174 15.83 4.17 5.96
#